data_AF-F8DI75-F1
#
_entry.id   AF-F8DI75-F1
#
_cell.length_a   1.000
_cell.length_b   1.000
_cell.length_c   1.000
_cell.angle_alpha   90.00
_cell.angle_beta   90.00
_cell.angle_gamma   90.00
#
_symmetry.space_group_name_H-M   'P 1'
#
loop_
_entity.id
_entity.type
_entity.pdbx_description
1 polymer ?
#
loop_
_entity_poly.entity_id
_entity_poly.type
_entity_poly.pdbx_seq_one_letter_code
_entity_poly.pdbx_strand_id
1 'polypeptide(L)'
;MKKWTSLALLGLTSATLLVACGSKKEENSSSVKETQTSMKAGQKKTNQSSKKKNTKETESSSEETTQSSQTTTASNTTSGDKATDSSQMVPAELVGTWTGTTEIAKDVQMTVAADGTVTTTANFYQADVNPIRTATTRAKAVQASGNIYYWETDEPGAFDALLPGIAGLGGANAKVKAGFILEEGHYTPIVFVTGLNEEFDYSKYNDFRVSLTK
;
A
#
# COMPACT_ATOMS: atom_id res chain seq x y z
N MET A 1 39.84 22.11 45.03
CA MET A 1 41.01 21.20 44.99
C MET A 1 41.08 20.36 46.27
N LYS A 2 40.85 19.06 46.19
CA LYS A 2 41.39 18.04 47.12
C LYS A 2 41.36 16.70 46.36
N LYS A 3 42.28 15.79 46.64
CA LYS A 3 42.60 14.64 45.79
C LYS A 3 43.04 13.46 46.65
N TRP A 4 42.50 12.27 46.39
CA TRP A 4 43.01 11.01 46.92
C TRP A 4 42.96 9.90 45.87
N THR A 5 44.17 9.50 45.47
CA THR A 5 44.61 8.13 45.13
C THR A 5 44.32 7.17 46.30
N SER A 6 44.25 5.83 46.21
CA SER A 6 44.77 4.87 45.23
C SER A 6 44.01 3.53 45.40
N LEU A 7 43.74 2.76 44.32
CA LEU A 7 44.51 1.57 43.88
C LEU A 7 44.32 0.26 44.69
N ALA A 8 43.70 -0.75 44.07
CA ALA A 8 44.06 -2.17 44.22
C ALA A 8 43.63 -2.95 42.96
N LEU A 9 44.48 -3.86 42.47
CA LEU A 9 44.32 -4.60 41.22
C LEU A 9 44.56 -6.10 41.50
N LEU A 10 43.64 -6.97 41.08
CA LEU A 10 43.77 -8.42 40.92
C LEU A 10 42.48 -8.90 40.20
N GLY A 11 42.49 -9.64 39.09
CA GLY A 11 43.61 -10.25 38.36
C GLY A 11 43.43 -11.77 38.29
N LEU A 12 42.72 -12.27 37.28
CA LEU A 12 42.68 -13.70 36.96
C LEU A 12 42.36 -13.93 35.48
N THR A 13 43.41 -14.05 34.68
CA THR A 13 43.34 -14.57 33.30
C THR A 13 43.23 -16.09 33.35
N SER A 14 42.34 -16.68 32.56
CA SER A 14 42.41 -18.10 32.24
C SER A 14 42.31 -18.28 30.73
N ALA A 15 43.36 -18.85 30.13
CA ALA A 15 43.44 -19.16 28.72
C ALA A 15 43.89 -20.62 28.58
N THR A 16 43.14 -21.41 27.81
CA THR A 16 43.57 -22.74 27.36
C THR A 16 43.28 -22.86 25.88
N LEU A 17 44.34 -22.75 25.07
CA LEU A 17 44.34 -23.18 23.68
C LEU A 17 44.46 -24.70 23.64
N LEU A 18 43.69 -25.37 22.79
CA LEU A 18 44.13 -26.63 22.19
C LEU A 18 43.79 -26.64 20.69
N VAL A 19 44.84 -26.83 19.91
CA VAL A 19 44.79 -27.04 18.46
C VAL A 19 44.63 -28.53 18.19
N ALA A 20 43.75 -28.89 17.25
CA ALA A 20 43.79 -30.17 16.57
C ALA A 20 43.59 -29.93 15.07
N CYS A 21 44.59 -30.28 14.27
CA CYS A 21 44.58 -30.10 12.83
C CYS A 21 45.13 -31.34 12.12
N GLY A 22 44.48 -31.76 11.03
CA GLY A 22 44.92 -32.83 10.13
C GLY A 22 44.10 -34.12 10.22
N SER A 23 43.95 -34.90 9.15
CA SER A 23 44.42 -34.74 7.75
C SER A 23 43.70 -35.71 6.79
N LYS A 24 43.70 -35.41 5.48
CA LYS A 24 43.33 -36.31 4.33
C LYS A 24 41.82 -36.73 4.31
N LYS A 25 41.17 -37.13 3.22
CA LYS A 25 41.37 -37.26 1.75
C LYS A 25 39.94 -37.32 1.12
N GLU A 26 39.65 -37.16 -0.17
CA GLU A 26 40.41 -36.95 -1.43
C GLU A 26 39.52 -36.15 -2.44
N GLU A 27 39.87 -36.12 -3.72
CA GLU A 27 39.17 -35.45 -4.83
C GLU A 27 38.11 -36.36 -5.52
N ASN A 28 37.06 -35.80 -6.14
CA ASN A 28 36.82 -35.93 -7.60
C ASN A 28 35.72 -34.97 -8.13
N SER A 29 35.71 -34.80 -9.45
CA SER A 29 35.06 -33.78 -10.29
C SER A 29 33.55 -33.90 -10.57
N SER A 30 32.96 -32.78 -11.02
CA SER A 30 31.94 -32.66 -12.11
C SER A 30 30.54 -33.30 -11.90
N SER A 31 29.42 -32.89 -12.52
CA SER A 31 29.06 -31.72 -13.34
C SER A 31 27.52 -31.71 -13.59
N VAL A 32 26.87 -30.54 -13.51
CA VAL A 32 25.67 -30.13 -14.31
C VAL A 32 24.33 -30.90 -14.13
N LYS A 33 23.37 -30.21 -13.45
CA LYS A 33 21.99 -29.88 -13.89
C LYS A 33 20.85 -30.95 -13.79
N GLU A 34 19.62 -30.40 -13.86
CA GLU A 34 18.28 -31.03 -14.02
C GLU A 34 17.43 -31.38 -12.77
N THR A 35 16.52 -30.45 -12.42
CA THR A 35 15.05 -30.59 -12.59
C THR A 35 14.25 -31.71 -11.88
N GLN A 36 13.48 -31.30 -10.86
CA GLN A 36 12.12 -31.77 -10.45
C GLN A 36 11.92 -33.22 -9.92
N THR A 37 10.66 -33.49 -9.53
CA THR A 37 10.04 -34.80 -9.18
C THR A 37 10.37 -35.32 -7.76
N SER A 38 9.45 -35.78 -6.91
CA SER A 38 7.97 -35.68 -6.85
C SER A 38 7.47 -36.08 -5.45
N MET A 39 6.30 -35.59 -5.02
CA MET A 39 5.55 -36.23 -3.94
C MET A 39 4.73 -37.40 -4.50
N LYS A 40 4.93 -38.61 -3.94
CA LYS A 40 4.29 -39.84 -4.41
C LYS A 40 2.92 -40.06 -3.77
N ALA A 41 1.95 -40.46 -4.59
CA ALA A 41 0.54 -40.65 -4.21
C ALA A 41 0.20 -42.05 -3.66
N GLY A 42 -1.03 -42.18 -3.11
CA GLY A 42 -1.68 -43.44 -2.72
C GLY A 42 -3.05 -43.17 -2.08
N GLN A 43 -4.06 -42.70 -2.83
CA GLN A 43 -5.07 -43.52 -3.52
C GLN A 43 -6.05 -44.31 -2.64
N LYS A 44 -7.34 -43.95 -2.71
CA LYS A 44 -8.42 -44.94 -2.89
C LYS A 44 -9.56 -44.36 -3.74
N LYS A 45 -9.96 -45.09 -4.79
CA LYS A 45 -11.02 -44.73 -5.73
C LYS A 45 -12.42 -45.08 -5.19
N THR A 46 -13.44 -44.41 -5.71
CA THR A 46 -14.57 -45.09 -6.39
C THR A 46 -15.16 -44.22 -7.49
N ASN A 47 -15.67 -44.86 -8.56
CA ASN A 47 -16.19 -44.20 -9.76
C ASN A 47 -17.69 -43.87 -9.62
N GLN A 48 -18.19 -42.86 -10.34
CA GLN A 48 -19.36 -43.05 -11.20
C GLN A 48 -19.37 -42.07 -12.38
N SER A 49 -20.08 -42.42 -13.44
CA SER A 49 -20.04 -41.78 -14.77
C SER A 49 -21.43 -41.37 -15.27
N SER A 50 -21.46 -40.68 -16.41
CA SER A 50 -22.60 -40.33 -17.30
C SER A 50 -23.11 -38.88 -17.17
N LYS A 51 -23.59 -38.13 -18.19
CA LYS A 51 -23.47 -38.06 -19.69
C LYS A 51 -24.78 -37.45 -20.23
N LYS A 52 -24.71 -36.60 -21.29
CA LYS A 52 -25.85 -36.08 -22.13
C LYS A 52 -26.75 -35.00 -21.45
N LYS A 53 -27.41 -34.02 -22.14
CA LYS A 53 -27.43 -33.57 -23.57
C LYS A 53 -28.15 -32.18 -23.75
N ASN A 54 -27.69 -31.35 -24.70
CA ASN A 54 -28.44 -30.47 -25.66
C ASN A 54 -29.38 -29.27 -25.30
N THR A 55 -29.24 -28.21 -26.15
CA THR A 55 -30.32 -27.39 -26.81
C THR A 55 -31.10 -26.34 -25.98
N LYS A 56 -31.61 -25.18 -26.48
CA LYS A 56 -31.29 -24.19 -27.57
C LYS A 56 -32.37 -23.05 -27.50
N GLU A 57 -31.97 -21.78 -27.63
CA GLU A 57 -32.73 -20.63 -28.22
C GLU A 57 -34.03 -19.97 -27.63
N THR A 58 -34.03 -18.62 -27.68
CA THR A 58 -35.09 -17.66 -28.14
C THR A 58 -36.09 -16.96 -27.18
N GLU A 59 -35.79 -15.66 -26.94
CA GLU A 59 -36.57 -14.38 -27.03
C GLU A 59 -37.99 -14.09 -26.46
N SER A 60 -38.20 -12.76 -26.25
CA SER A 60 -39.45 -11.96 -26.09
C SER A 60 -40.06 -11.87 -24.68
N SER A 61 -40.71 -10.77 -24.22
CA SER A 61 -41.17 -9.52 -24.89
C SER A 61 -41.16 -8.30 -23.93
N SER A 62 -41.29 -7.09 -24.48
CA SER A 62 -41.42 -5.77 -23.83
C SER A 62 -42.73 -5.53 -23.08
N GLU A 63 -42.78 -4.51 -22.19
CA GLU A 63 -43.63 -3.30 -22.36
C GLU A 63 -43.39 -2.19 -21.29
N GLU A 64 -43.79 -0.95 -21.62
CA GLU A 64 -43.58 0.29 -20.85
C GLU A 64 -44.71 0.59 -19.84
N THR A 65 -44.50 1.56 -18.93
CA THR A 65 -45.50 2.62 -18.64
C THR A 65 -44.82 3.92 -18.20
N THR A 66 -45.33 5.07 -18.69
CA THR A 66 -44.79 6.44 -18.53
C THR A 66 -45.56 7.27 -17.48
N GLN A 67 -45.15 8.55 -17.29
CA GLN A 67 -45.92 9.73 -16.82
C GLN A 67 -45.71 10.19 -15.34
N SER A 68 -45.61 11.49 -14.97
CA SER A 68 -45.14 12.74 -15.64
C SER A 68 -45.09 13.96 -14.66
N SER A 69 -44.20 14.94 -14.95
CA SER A 69 -44.33 16.41 -14.70
C SER A 69 -44.03 17.12 -13.36
N GLN A 70 -43.52 18.36 -13.54
CA GLN A 70 -43.33 19.53 -12.64
C GLN A 70 -42.06 19.58 -11.76
N THR A 71 -41.39 20.72 -11.52
CA THR A 71 -41.24 22.03 -12.23
C THR A 71 -39.94 22.70 -11.74
N THR A 72 -39.35 23.57 -12.55
CA THR A 72 -38.09 24.33 -12.32
C THR A 72 -37.91 25.00 -10.95
N THR A 73 -36.69 24.93 -10.40
CA THR A 73 -36.00 26.06 -9.74
C THR A 73 -34.50 25.89 -9.93
N ALA A 74 -33.81 26.92 -10.41
CA ALA A 74 -32.36 26.91 -10.57
C ALA A 74 -31.67 27.25 -9.26
N SER A 75 -30.66 26.46 -8.90
CA SER A 75 -29.67 26.81 -7.87
C SER A 75 -28.29 26.39 -8.38
N ASN A 76 -27.36 27.34 -8.41
CA ASN A 76 -26.00 27.12 -8.90
C ASN A 76 -25.21 26.23 -7.94
N THR A 77 -25.18 24.92 -8.19
CA THR A 77 -24.06 24.08 -7.79
C THR A 77 -23.21 23.81 -9.02
N THR A 78 -22.14 24.59 -9.19
CA THR A 78 -21.01 24.19 -10.04
C THR A 78 -20.25 23.07 -9.34
N SER A 79 -20.90 21.91 -9.20
CA SER A 79 -20.23 20.63 -9.20
C SER A 79 -19.67 20.45 -10.61
N GLY A 80 -18.60 21.18 -10.90
CA GLY A 80 -17.82 20.95 -12.09
C GLY A 80 -17.23 19.55 -11.92
N ASP A 81 -17.79 18.58 -12.62
CA ASP A 81 -17.13 17.29 -12.85
C ASP A 81 -15.78 17.61 -13.49
N LYS A 82 -14.76 17.75 -12.63
CA LYS A 82 -13.38 17.93 -13.03
C LYS A 82 -12.83 16.57 -13.42
N ALA A 83 -13.50 15.97 -14.41
CA ALA A 83 -13.15 14.70 -15.01
C ALA A 83 -11.67 14.81 -15.40
N THR A 84 -10.84 14.10 -14.65
CA THR A 84 -9.40 14.10 -14.89
C THR A 84 -9.21 13.52 -16.29
N ASP A 85 -8.69 14.35 -17.21
CA ASP A 85 -8.41 13.90 -18.59
C ASP A 85 -7.59 12.60 -18.49
N SER A 86 -8.12 11.51 -19.05
CA SER A 86 -7.70 10.14 -18.74
C SER A 86 -6.20 9.89 -19.01
N SER A 87 -5.62 10.71 -19.88
CA SER A 87 -4.19 10.77 -20.22
C SER A 87 -3.28 11.34 -19.11
N GLN A 88 -3.80 12.19 -18.21
CA GLN A 88 -3.04 12.76 -17.11
C GLN A 88 -2.82 11.72 -16.00
N MET A 89 -1.62 11.72 -15.42
CA MET A 89 -1.28 10.79 -14.34
C MET A 89 -1.73 11.30 -12.97
N VAL A 90 -1.81 12.61 -12.78
CA VAL A 90 -2.38 13.27 -11.60
C VAL A 90 -3.14 14.52 -12.03
N PRO A 91 -4.23 14.91 -11.33
CA PRO A 91 -4.92 16.16 -11.62
C PRO A 91 -4.03 17.36 -11.28
N ALA A 92 -4.05 18.41 -12.09
CA ALA A 92 -3.16 19.57 -11.96
C ALA A 92 -3.23 20.29 -10.60
N GLU A 93 -4.36 20.18 -9.90
CA GLU A 93 -4.57 20.69 -8.54
C GLU A 93 -3.81 19.93 -7.46
N LEU A 94 -3.51 18.65 -7.68
CA LEU A 94 -2.72 17.82 -6.77
C LEU A 94 -1.21 18.10 -6.89
N VAL A 95 -0.75 18.58 -8.04
CA VAL A 95 0.67 18.86 -8.29
C VAL A 95 1.19 19.95 -7.35
N GLY A 96 2.38 19.74 -6.79
CA GLY A 96 3.03 20.65 -5.85
C GLY A 96 3.45 19.98 -4.54
N THR A 97 3.82 20.79 -3.55
CA THR A 97 4.28 20.33 -2.23
C THR A 97 3.19 20.60 -1.19
N TRP A 98 2.81 19.55 -0.47
CA TRP A 98 1.82 19.52 0.58
C TRP A 98 2.52 19.36 1.92
N THR A 99 2.15 20.14 2.92
CA THR A 99 2.79 20.13 4.24
C THR A 99 1.78 20.08 5.38
N GLY A 100 2.18 19.53 6.51
CA GLY A 100 1.32 19.44 7.69
C GLY A 100 1.93 18.55 8.78
N THR A 101 1.07 18.09 9.69
CA THR A 101 1.44 17.28 10.85
C THR A 101 0.42 16.16 11.06
N THR A 102 0.80 15.10 11.74
CA THR A 102 -0.12 14.01 12.17
C THR A 102 0.04 13.75 13.66
N GLU A 103 -0.86 12.95 14.23
CA GLU A 103 -0.75 12.49 15.63
C GLU A 103 0.60 11.82 15.92
N ILE A 104 1.22 11.19 14.91
CA ILE A 104 2.48 10.44 15.05
C ILE A 104 3.69 11.08 14.35
N ALA A 105 3.52 12.18 13.61
CA ALA A 105 4.60 12.88 12.92
C ALA A 105 4.51 14.41 13.06
N LYS A 106 5.58 15.03 13.57
CA LYS A 106 5.66 16.48 13.81
C LYS A 106 5.82 17.33 12.56
N ASP A 107 6.43 16.78 11.52
CA ASP A 107 6.66 17.43 10.23
C ASP A 107 6.37 16.41 9.13
N VAL A 108 5.52 16.78 8.18
CA VAL A 108 5.21 15.96 7.00
C VAL A 108 5.28 16.85 5.76
N GLN A 109 5.96 16.37 4.73
CA GLN A 109 6.01 16.96 3.41
C GLN A 109 5.76 15.89 2.35
N MET A 110 4.80 16.10 1.47
CA MET A 110 4.56 15.28 0.29
C MET A 110 4.65 16.14 -0.97
N THR A 111 5.52 15.80 -1.91
CA THR A 111 5.59 16.46 -3.22
C THR A 111 5.04 15.51 -4.28
N VAL A 112 4.05 15.99 -5.05
CA VAL A 112 3.46 15.28 -6.19
C VAL A 112 3.85 16.01 -7.48
N ALA A 113 4.49 15.30 -8.39
CA ALA A 113 4.84 15.78 -9.73
C ALA A 113 3.78 15.38 -10.76
N ALA A 114 3.68 16.15 -11.85
CA ALA A 114 2.70 15.93 -12.93
C ALA A 114 2.86 14.58 -13.66
N ASP A 115 4.03 13.95 -13.56
CA ASP A 115 4.35 12.64 -14.14
C ASP A 115 3.96 11.44 -13.26
N GLY A 116 3.30 11.69 -12.12
CA GLY A 116 2.91 10.67 -11.13
C GLY A 116 3.97 10.36 -10.08
N THR A 117 5.13 11.02 -10.08
CA THR A 117 6.12 10.83 -9.01
C THR A 117 5.61 11.45 -7.71
N VAL A 118 5.50 10.63 -6.66
CA VAL A 118 5.11 11.06 -5.30
C VAL A 118 6.28 10.81 -4.37
N THR A 119 6.76 11.87 -3.72
CA THR A 119 7.81 11.77 -2.67
C THR A 119 7.26 12.30 -1.36
N THR A 120 7.27 11.45 -0.33
CA THR A 120 6.89 11.82 1.04
C THR A 120 8.11 11.79 1.95
N THR A 121 8.28 12.82 2.75
CA THR A 121 9.18 12.86 3.90
C THR A 121 8.37 13.12 5.17
N ALA A 122 8.53 12.28 6.18
CA ALA A 122 7.82 12.38 7.46
C ALA A 122 8.76 12.21 8.65
N ASN A 123 8.56 13.04 9.67
CA ASN A 123 9.38 13.14 10.87
C ASN A 123 8.59 12.64 12.09
N PHE A 124 8.70 11.34 12.37
CA PHE A 124 7.87 10.65 13.36
C PHE A 124 8.32 10.90 14.80
N TYR A 125 7.37 10.99 15.74
CA TYR A 125 7.65 11.20 17.18
C TYR A 125 8.27 9.99 17.89
N GLN A 126 8.06 8.77 17.37
CA GLN A 126 8.44 7.52 18.03
C GLN A 126 9.28 6.62 17.11
N ALA A 127 10.57 6.54 17.41
CA ALA A 127 11.50 5.45 17.09
C ALA A 127 12.86 5.78 17.74
N ASP A 128 12.82 5.99 19.06
CA ASP A 128 13.91 6.33 20.00
C ASP A 128 14.77 7.59 19.71
N VAL A 129 14.86 8.09 18.47
CA VAL A 129 15.38 9.43 18.09
C VAL A 129 14.84 9.85 16.71
N ASN A 130 13.55 10.23 16.62
CA ASN A 130 12.89 10.90 15.48
C ASN A 130 13.52 10.67 14.08
N PRO A 131 13.52 9.44 13.53
CA PRO A 131 14.09 9.18 12.23
C PRO A 131 13.22 9.81 11.15
N ILE A 132 13.81 10.75 10.40
CA ILE A 132 13.20 11.28 9.17
C ILE A 132 13.14 10.12 8.17
N ARG A 133 11.93 9.72 7.77
CA ARG A 133 11.69 8.71 6.76
C ARG A 133 11.33 9.41 5.45
N THR A 134 11.98 9.03 4.35
CA THR A 134 11.65 9.49 3.00
C THR A 134 11.35 8.29 2.12
N ALA A 135 10.25 8.34 1.40
CA ALA A 135 9.84 7.34 0.43
C ALA A 135 9.39 8.02 -0.87
N THR A 136 9.72 7.42 -2.00
CA THR A 136 9.32 7.87 -3.34
C THR A 136 8.73 6.69 -4.09
N THR A 137 7.65 6.93 -4.83
CA THR A 137 7.01 5.96 -5.73
C THR A 137 6.48 6.68 -6.97
N ARG A 138 6.05 5.92 -7.98
CA ARG A 138 5.26 6.45 -9.09
C ARG A 138 3.85 5.88 -9.06
N ALA A 139 2.85 6.76 -9.08
CA ALA A 139 1.43 6.39 -8.98
C ALA A 139 0.53 7.29 -9.84
N LYS A 140 -0.55 6.72 -10.38
CA LYS A 140 -1.66 7.46 -10.99
C LYS A 140 -2.70 7.78 -9.92
N ALA A 141 -3.16 9.03 -9.88
CA ALA A 141 -4.36 9.38 -9.13
C ALA A 141 -5.59 9.10 -10.01
N VAL A 142 -6.48 8.23 -9.53
CA VAL A 142 -7.73 7.90 -10.22
C VAL A 142 -8.90 8.43 -9.41
N GLN A 143 -9.74 9.23 -10.05
CA GLN A 143 -10.94 9.80 -9.43
C GLN A 143 -11.96 8.69 -9.18
N ALA A 144 -12.39 8.52 -7.93
CA ALA A 144 -13.42 7.56 -7.56
C ALA A 144 -14.82 8.18 -7.60
N SER A 145 -14.97 9.36 -7.01
CA SER A 145 -16.22 10.15 -6.99
C SER A 145 -15.93 11.55 -6.46
N GLY A 146 -16.40 12.60 -7.13
CA GLY A 146 -16.24 13.98 -6.66
C GLY A 146 -14.79 14.35 -6.34
N ASN A 147 -14.54 14.73 -5.09
CA ASN A 147 -13.22 15.08 -4.54
C ASN A 147 -12.39 13.88 -4.02
N ILE A 148 -12.90 12.65 -4.16
CA ILE A 148 -12.28 11.41 -3.66
C ILE A 148 -11.49 10.72 -4.77
N TYR A 149 -10.24 10.38 -4.48
CA TYR A 149 -9.31 9.70 -5.37
C TYR A 149 -8.67 8.48 -4.70
N TYR A 150 -8.24 7.51 -5.50
CA TYR A 150 -7.33 6.45 -5.08
C TYR A 150 -6.02 6.49 -5.86
N TRP A 151 -4.96 5.96 -5.26
CA TRP A 151 -3.69 5.76 -5.92
C TRP A 151 -3.64 4.38 -6.59
N GLU A 152 -3.20 4.36 -7.84
CA GLU A 152 -2.89 3.17 -8.63
C GLU A 152 -1.38 3.15 -8.93
N THR A 153 -0.70 2.08 -8.56
CA THR A 153 0.74 1.91 -8.74
C THR A 153 1.09 0.44 -8.96
N ASP A 154 2.13 0.20 -9.74
CA ASP A 154 2.72 -1.13 -9.95
C ASP A 154 3.63 -1.56 -8.78
N GLU A 155 3.92 -0.65 -7.83
CA GLU A 155 4.81 -0.90 -6.69
C GLU A 155 4.02 -1.41 -5.46
N PRO A 156 4.10 -2.72 -5.12
CA PRO A 156 3.38 -3.27 -3.99
C PRO A 156 3.93 -2.71 -2.67
N GLY A 157 3.05 -2.12 -1.86
CA GLY A 157 3.40 -1.65 -0.51
C GLY A 157 3.98 -0.23 -0.45
N ALA A 158 3.84 0.59 -1.50
CA ALA A 158 4.29 2.00 -1.54
C ALA A 158 3.56 2.97 -0.56
N PHE A 159 3.00 2.47 0.54
CA PHE A 159 2.21 3.23 1.50
C PHE A 159 2.98 4.37 2.17
N ASP A 160 4.28 4.21 2.45
CA ASP A 160 5.10 5.28 3.03
C ASP A 160 5.21 6.53 2.12
N ALA A 161 5.07 6.35 0.80
CA ALA A 161 5.04 7.45 -0.14
C ALA A 161 3.62 8.03 -0.31
N LEU A 162 2.59 7.16 -0.31
CA LEU A 162 1.21 7.51 -0.69
C LEU A 162 0.28 7.90 0.48
N LEU A 163 0.68 7.60 1.72
CA LEU A 163 -0.07 7.91 2.96
C LEU A 163 0.81 8.76 3.89
N PRO A 164 0.95 10.06 3.59
CA PRO A 164 1.96 10.91 4.20
C PRO A 164 1.78 11.11 5.70
N GLY A 165 2.82 10.79 6.47
CA GLY A 165 2.82 10.88 7.94
C GLY A 165 2.02 9.78 8.64
N ILE A 166 1.56 8.76 7.91
CA ILE A 166 0.84 7.59 8.44
C ILE A 166 1.80 6.40 8.53
N ALA A 167 1.63 5.58 9.57
CA ALA A 167 2.39 4.35 9.77
C ALA A 167 1.53 3.33 10.55
N GLY A 168 2.02 2.10 10.68
CA GLY A 168 1.34 1.08 11.50
C GLY A 168 0.03 0.54 10.90
N LEU A 169 -0.10 0.56 9.57
CA LEU A 169 -1.24 -0.04 8.85
C LEU A 169 -1.27 -1.56 9.10
N GLY A 170 -2.10 -1.97 10.06
CA GLY A 170 -2.32 -3.36 10.41
C GLY A 170 -3.59 -3.94 9.80
N GLY A 171 -3.80 -5.23 10.04
CA GLY A 171 -4.99 -5.96 9.58
C GLY A 171 -4.61 -7.36 9.07
N ALA A 172 -5.53 -8.31 9.20
CA ALA A 172 -5.42 -9.64 8.64
C ALA A 172 -6.60 -9.90 7.70
N ASN A 173 -6.38 -10.69 6.65
CA ASN A 173 -7.42 -11.08 5.68
C ASN A 173 -8.10 -9.91 4.93
N ALA A 174 -7.44 -8.77 4.82
CA ALA A 174 -7.91 -7.59 4.09
C ALA A 174 -6.88 -7.15 3.05
N LYS A 175 -7.35 -6.50 1.98
CA LYS A 175 -6.52 -5.71 1.06
C LYS A 175 -6.80 -4.23 1.28
N VAL A 176 -5.74 -3.42 1.14
CA VAL A 176 -5.76 -1.98 1.42
C VAL A 176 -5.34 -1.24 0.15
N LYS A 177 -6.00 -0.12 -0.13
CA LYS A 177 -5.59 0.81 -1.18
C LYS A 177 -5.52 2.22 -0.62
N ALA A 178 -4.39 2.89 -0.86
CA ALA A 178 -4.19 4.28 -0.49
C ALA A 178 -5.05 5.20 -1.36
N GLY A 179 -5.55 6.28 -0.78
CA GLY A 179 -6.28 7.32 -1.49
C GLY A 179 -6.22 8.64 -0.75
N PHE A 180 -6.96 9.60 -1.25
CA PHE A 180 -7.05 10.93 -0.66
C PHE A 180 -8.36 11.64 -1.03
N ILE A 181 -8.71 12.63 -0.22
CA ILE A 181 -9.70 13.65 -0.54
C ILE A 181 -8.93 14.93 -0.88
N LEU A 182 -9.33 15.60 -1.96
CA LEU A 182 -8.72 16.85 -2.43
C LEU A 182 -9.76 17.96 -2.49
N GLU A 183 -9.73 18.88 -1.52
CA GLU A 183 -10.79 19.87 -1.31
C GLU A 183 -10.18 21.21 -0.91
N GLU A 184 -10.51 22.30 -1.62
CA GLU A 184 -10.14 23.69 -1.29
C GLU A 184 -8.65 23.95 -0.94
N GLY A 185 -7.72 23.18 -1.50
CA GLY A 185 -6.28 23.30 -1.17
C GLY A 185 -5.83 22.49 0.05
N HIS A 186 -6.65 21.54 0.48
CA HIS A 186 -6.37 20.52 1.48
C HIS A 186 -6.24 19.13 0.83
N TYR A 187 -5.23 18.37 1.28
CA TYR A 187 -5.04 16.94 0.98
C TYR A 187 -5.26 16.14 2.26
N THR A 188 -6.29 15.30 2.27
CA THR A 188 -6.63 14.43 3.40
C THR A 188 -6.36 12.98 2.99
N PRO A 189 -5.32 12.29 3.53
CA PRO A 189 -5.07 10.89 3.21
C PRO A 189 -6.16 9.99 3.77
N ILE A 190 -6.56 8.99 2.99
CA ILE A 190 -7.55 7.98 3.38
C ILE A 190 -7.09 6.57 2.94
N VAL A 191 -7.70 5.53 3.50
CA VAL A 191 -7.57 4.16 2.98
C VAL A 191 -8.92 3.52 2.69
N PHE A 192 -8.98 2.85 1.53
CA PHE A 192 -10.02 1.88 1.21
C PHE A 192 -9.57 0.52 1.72
N VAL A 193 -10.46 -0.20 2.41
CA VAL A 193 -10.17 -1.51 3.01
C VAL A 193 -11.32 -2.45 2.68
N THR A 194 -11.02 -3.64 2.17
CA THR A 194 -12.01 -4.64 1.77
C THR A 194 -11.43 -6.06 1.95
N GLY A 195 -12.27 -7.10 1.95
CA GLY A 195 -11.81 -8.48 2.03
C GLY A 195 -10.91 -8.88 0.85
N LEU A 196 -10.03 -9.88 1.04
CA LEU A 196 -9.09 -10.32 -0.02
C LEU A 196 -9.79 -10.69 -1.35
N ASN A 197 -10.99 -11.26 -1.27
CA ASN A 197 -11.78 -11.73 -2.41
C ASN A 197 -12.94 -10.79 -2.79
N GLU A 198 -13.00 -9.60 -2.20
CA GLU A 198 -14.06 -8.60 -2.42
C GLU A 198 -13.53 -7.47 -3.28
N GLU A 199 -14.38 -6.75 -4.01
CA GLU A 199 -13.95 -5.52 -4.69
C GLU A 199 -13.86 -4.33 -3.72
N PHE A 200 -13.13 -3.29 -4.12
CA PHE A 200 -13.09 -2.04 -3.35
C PHE A 200 -14.40 -1.27 -3.56
N ASP A 201 -15.13 -1.04 -2.48
CA ASP A 201 -16.20 -0.05 -2.44
C ASP A 201 -15.60 1.34 -2.15
N TYR A 202 -15.34 2.11 -3.21
CA TYR A 202 -14.75 3.44 -3.09
C TYR A 202 -15.69 4.50 -2.48
N SER A 203 -16.93 4.14 -2.10
CA SER A 203 -17.77 4.99 -1.23
C SER A 203 -17.45 4.83 0.26
N LYS A 204 -16.69 3.78 0.64
CA LYS A 204 -16.34 3.47 2.04
C LYS A 204 -14.82 3.55 2.25
N TYR A 205 -14.40 4.54 3.02
CA TYR A 205 -13.01 4.77 3.36
C TYR A 205 -12.84 5.06 4.86
N ASN A 206 -11.61 4.86 5.36
CA ASN A 206 -11.20 5.35 6.66
C ASN A 206 -10.32 6.59 6.48
N ASP A 207 -10.67 7.67 7.16
CA ASP A 207 -9.90 8.91 7.24
C ASP A 207 -8.99 8.89 8.48
N PHE A 208 -7.72 9.28 8.30
CA PHE A 208 -6.73 9.40 9.37
C PHE A 208 -6.87 10.71 10.19
N ARG A 209 -7.81 11.59 9.83
CA ARG A 209 -8.04 12.92 10.44
C ARG A 209 -6.83 13.84 10.31
N VAL A 210 -6.10 13.67 9.21
CA VAL A 210 -4.91 14.44 8.82
C VAL A 210 -5.30 15.33 7.65
N SER A 211 -4.82 16.57 7.65
CA SER A 211 -4.94 17.45 6.50
C SER A 211 -3.59 18.11 6.24
N LEU A 212 -3.11 18.04 5.00
CA LEU A 212 -1.94 18.75 4.51
C LEU A 212 -2.39 19.91 3.62
N THR A 213 -1.66 21.02 3.62
CA THR A 213 -1.95 22.21 2.81
C THR A 213 -0.78 22.55 1.88
N LYS A 214 -1.07 23.28 0.81
CA LYS A 214 -0.12 23.75 -0.21
C LYS A 214 -0.16 25.27 -0.35
#